data_AF-A0A419DC85-F1
#
_entry.id   AF-A0A419DC85-F1
#
_cell.length_a   1.000
_cell.length_b   1.000
_cell.length_c   1.000
_cell.angle_alpha   90.00
_cell.angle_beta   90.00
_cell.angle_gamma   90.00
#
_symmetry.space_group_name_H-M   'P 1'
#
loop_
_entity.id
_entity.type
_entity.pdbx_description
1 polymer ?
#
loop_
_entity_poly.entity_id
_entity_poly.type
_entity_poly.pdbx_seq_one_letter_code
_entity_poly.pdbx_strand_id
1 'polypeptide(L)'
;MRQGAGCLAYNIGALPDFDKKISTIRSRGIFCSLILQSVSQIQSRYPGDVWSSIIGNCASKLLLGANDIVTTKYIKEILGVATVDVESRKRKEIKQLQHLFERTEIARSTRQRYLLTDDEIMRLPQDKAILMMYPHKPLMLKK
;
A
#
# COMPACT_ATOMS: atom_id res chain seq x y z
N MET A 1 17.99 -12.00 22.93
CA MET A 1 18.83 -12.19 21.71
C MET A 1 18.02 -12.93 20.66
N ARG A 2 17.42 -12.23 19.69
CA ARG A 2 16.80 -12.87 18.51
C ARG A 2 17.63 -12.45 17.31
N GLN A 3 18.33 -13.40 16.72
CA GLN A 3 19.14 -13.19 15.52
C GLN A 3 18.21 -12.86 14.36
N GLY A 4 18.04 -11.57 14.07
CA GLY A 4 17.44 -11.13 12.82
C GLY A 4 18.44 -11.36 11.71
N ALA A 5 18.17 -12.34 10.85
CA ALA A 5 18.88 -12.49 9.58
C ALA A 5 18.57 -11.26 8.71
N GLY A 6 19.39 -10.22 8.84
CA GLY A 6 19.35 -9.05 7.97
C GLY A 6 19.77 -9.45 6.57
N CYS A 7 18.80 -9.68 5.69
CA CYS A 7 19.04 -10.06 4.31
C CYS A 7 19.37 -8.81 3.48
N LEU A 8 20.65 -8.65 3.17
CA LEU A 8 21.22 -7.68 2.23
C LEU A 8 20.87 -8.04 0.78
N ALA A 9 19.58 -8.03 0.40
CA ALA A 9 19.10 -8.57 -0.87
C ALA A 9 19.50 -7.76 -2.13
N TYR A 10 20.24 -6.66 -2.01
CA TYR A 10 20.56 -5.81 -3.15
C TYR A 10 21.68 -6.38 -4.06
N ASN A 11 22.65 -7.12 -3.50
CA ASN A 11 23.85 -7.58 -4.24
C ASN A 11 24.06 -9.09 -4.27
N ILE A 12 23.21 -9.88 -3.61
CA ILE A 12 23.32 -11.34 -3.61
C ILE A 12 22.73 -11.89 -4.91
N GLY A 13 23.38 -12.89 -5.51
CA GLY A 13 22.88 -13.67 -6.66
C GLY A 13 21.41 -14.10 -6.52
N ALA A 14 20.75 -14.47 -7.62
CA ALA A 14 19.42 -15.08 -7.52
C ALA A 14 19.55 -16.35 -6.66
N LEU A 15 18.80 -16.43 -5.56
CA LEU A 15 18.90 -17.60 -4.70
C LEU A 15 18.10 -18.73 -5.37
N PRO A 16 18.71 -19.87 -5.69
CA PRO A 16 17.98 -20.99 -6.27
C PRO A 16 16.91 -21.48 -5.28
N ASP A 17 15.72 -21.79 -5.81
CA ASP A 17 14.55 -22.28 -5.05
C ASP A 17 14.12 -21.36 -3.87
N PHE A 18 14.23 -20.04 -4.04
CA PHE A 18 13.84 -19.09 -2.97
C PHE A 18 12.36 -19.17 -2.60
N ASP A 19 11.48 -19.50 -3.53
CA ASP A 19 10.05 -19.73 -3.33
C ASP A 19 9.77 -20.88 -2.34
N LYS A 20 10.46 -22.01 -2.49
CA LYS A 20 10.34 -23.15 -1.57
C LYS A 20 10.91 -22.81 -0.20
N LYS A 21 12.03 -22.08 -0.18
CA LYS A 21 12.69 -21.65 1.06
C LYS A 21 11.82 -20.67 1.84
N ILE A 22 11.23 -19.66 1.20
CA ILE A 22 10.40 -18.66 1.90
C ILE A 22 9.11 -19.28 2.45
N SER A 23 8.50 -20.21 1.71
CA SER A 23 7.36 -21.00 2.19
C SER A 23 7.73 -21.83 3.43
N THR A 24 8.90 -22.49 3.39
CA THR A 24 9.40 -23.29 4.53
C THR A 24 9.75 -22.42 5.74
N ILE A 25 10.36 -21.26 5.53
CA ILE A 25 10.70 -20.28 6.57
C ILE A 25 9.43 -19.82 7.30
N ARG A 26 8.37 -19.50 6.56
CA ARG A 26 7.06 -19.13 7.11
C ARG A 26 6.48 -20.26 7.98
N SER A 27 6.54 -21.50 7.49
CA SER A 27 6.04 -22.67 8.24
C SER A 27 6.82 -22.94 9.52
N ARG A 28 8.12 -22.62 9.55
CA ARG A 28 9.00 -22.82 10.71
C ARG A 28 9.01 -21.63 11.69
N GLY A 29 8.17 -20.61 11.47
CA GLY A 29 8.11 -19.43 12.33
C GLY A 29 9.37 -18.55 12.30
N ILE A 30 10.20 -18.70 11.27
CA ILE A 30 11.40 -17.89 11.10
C ILE A 30 11.00 -16.60 10.38
N PHE A 31 11.43 -15.46 10.92
CA PHE A 31 11.19 -14.16 10.30
C PHE A 31 12.24 -13.90 9.21
N CYS A 32 11.79 -13.63 8.00
CA CYS A 32 12.62 -13.15 6.90
C CYS A 32 12.10 -11.78 6.47
N SER A 33 13.00 -10.81 6.31
CA SER A 33 12.67 -9.50 5.76
C SER A 33 13.39 -9.34 4.44
N LEU A 34 12.63 -8.99 3.40
CA LEU A 34 13.14 -8.76 2.06
C LEU A 34 13.07 -7.26 1.77
N ILE A 35 14.23 -6.65 1.53
CA ILE A 35 14.34 -5.24 1.19
C ILE A 35 14.59 -5.14 -0.32
N LEU A 36 13.65 -4.54 -1.04
CA LEU A 36 13.71 -4.35 -2.49
C LEU A 36 13.69 -2.86 -2.79
N GLN A 37 14.45 -2.44 -3.80
CA GLN A 37 14.38 -1.06 -4.30
C GLN A 37 13.23 -0.87 -5.30
N SER A 38 12.92 -1.90 -6.09
CA SER A 38 11.90 -1.86 -7.14
C SER A 38 11.30 -3.23 -7.41
N VAL A 39 10.01 -3.28 -7.76
CA VAL A 39 9.30 -4.48 -8.21
C VAL A 39 9.87 -5.00 -9.53
N SER A 40 10.34 -4.13 -10.42
CA SER A 40 10.94 -4.56 -11.69
C SER A 40 12.19 -5.41 -11.48
N GLN A 41 12.99 -5.11 -10.43
CA GLN A 41 14.20 -5.88 -10.12
C GLN A 41 13.87 -7.30 -9.65
N ILE A 42 12.86 -7.47 -8.80
CA ILE A 42 12.46 -8.82 -8.35
C ILE A 42 11.81 -9.60 -9.50
N GLN A 43 11.07 -8.95 -10.39
CA GLN A 43 10.52 -9.58 -11.60
C GLN A 43 11.60 -10.06 -12.55
N SER A 44 12.65 -9.27 -12.80
CA SER A 44 13.79 -9.69 -13.61
C SER A 44 14.57 -10.84 -12.98
N ARG A 45 14.65 -10.89 -11.64
CA ARG A 45 15.39 -11.93 -10.93
C ARG A 45 14.62 -13.23 -10.75
N TYR A 46 13.30 -13.15 -10.61
CA TYR A 46 12.39 -14.27 -10.44
C TYR A 46 11.26 -14.18 -11.47
N PRO A 47 11.49 -14.62 -12.72
CA PRO A 47 10.52 -14.51 -13.79
C PRO A 47 9.27 -15.38 -13.54
N GLY A 48 8.17 -15.05 -14.22
CA GLY A 48 6.88 -15.75 -14.09
C GLY A 48 6.13 -15.37 -12.82
N ASP A 49 5.50 -16.34 -12.15
CA ASP A 49 4.71 -16.10 -10.94
C ASP A 49 5.52 -16.21 -9.63
N VAL A 50 6.82 -16.48 -9.74
CA VAL A 50 7.70 -16.74 -8.60
C VAL A 50 7.86 -15.49 -7.72
N TRP A 51 8.08 -14.32 -8.32
CA TRP A 51 8.16 -13.05 -7.57
C TRP A 51 6.86 -12.74 -6.80
N SER A 52 5.70 -13.05 -7.40
CA SER A 52 4.39 -12.84 -6.79
C SER A 52 4.21 -13.76 -5.57
N SER A 53 4.59 -15.03 -5.70
CA SER A 53 4.59 -16.00 -4.58
C SER A 53 5.52 -15.57 -3.44
N ILE A 54 6.72 -15.08 -3.75
CA ILE A 54 7.67 -14.57 -2.75
C ILE A 54 7.04 -13.42 -1.96
N ILE A 55 6.50 -12.41 -2.65
CA ILE A 55 5.90 -11.27 -1.97
C ILE A 55 4.61 -11.70 -1.23
N GLY A 56 3.84 -12.64 -1.76
CA GLY A 56 2.63 -13.18 -1.13
C GLY A 56 2.92 -13.87 0.21
N ASN A 57 4.07 -14.52 0.35
CA ASN A 57 4.49 -15.15 1.61
C ASN A 57 4.86 -14.13 2.70
N CYS A 58 5.21 -12.88 2.34
CA CYS A 58 5.51 -11.81 3.29
C CYS A 58 4.23 -11.23 3.90
N ALA A 59 4.02 -11.49 5.20
CA ALA A 59 2.85 -11.05 5.97
C ALA A 59 2.75 -9.52 6.15
N SER A 60 3.90 -8.85 6.24
CA SER A 60 4.00 -7.40 6.36
C SER A 60 4.77 -6.81 5.18
N LYS A 61 4.34 -5.64 4.71
CA LYS A 61 5.03 -4.86 3.67
C LYS A 61 5.24 -3.44 4.17
N LEU A 62 6.48 -2.99 4.13
CA LEU A 62 6.84 -1.61 4.45
C LEU A 62 7.22 -0.90 3.15
N LEU A 63 6.50 0.17 2.85
CA LEU A 63 6.68 0.95 1.63
C LEU A 63 7.23 2.32 2.01
N LEU A 64 8.41 2.66 1.49
CA LEU A 64 9.10 3.92 1.78
C LEU A 64 8.89 4.99 0.70
N GLY A 65 8.12 4.66 -0.34
CA GLY A 65 7.99 5.41 -1.59
C GLY A 65 8.41 4.55 -2.79
N ALA A 66 7.99 4.96 -3.98
CA ALA A 66 8.34 4.29 -5.24
C ALA A 66 8.69 5.33 -6.30
N ASN A 67 9.77 5.09 -7.03
CA ASN A 67 10.20 5.97 -8.12
C ASN A 67 9.81 5.43 -9.50
N ASP A 68 9.36 4.18 -9.59
CA ASP A 68 9.05 3.51 -10.85
C ASP A 68 7.54 3.21 -10.98
N ILE A 69 7.04 3.33 -12.21
CA ILE A 69 5.61 3.22 -12.53
C ILE A 69 5.06 1.84 -12.15
N VAL A 70 5.86 0.79 -12.32
CA VAL A 70 5.45 -0.61 -12.05
C VAL A 70 5.24 -0.80 -10.54
N THR A 71 6.20 -0.38 -9.71
CA THR A 71 6.08 -0.45 -8.25
C THR A 71 4.96 0.45 -7.75
N THR A 72 4.80 1.66 -8.30
CA THR A 72 3.70 2.56 -7.91
C THR A 72 2.34 1.92 -8.16
N LYS A 73 2.11 1.34 -9.35
CA LYS A 73 0.86 0.63 -9.65
C LYS A 73 0.64 -0.56 -8.72
N TYR A 74 1.70 -1.35 -8.49
CA TYR A 74 1.65 -2.47 -7.56
C TYR A 74 1.25 -2.05 -6.14
N ILE A 75 1.84 -0.96 -5.63
CA ILE A 75 1.51 -0.40 -4.32
C ILE A 75 0.05 0.05 -4.28
N LYS A 76 -0.40 0.77 -5.31
CA LYS A 76 -1.79 1.24 -5.41
C LYS A 76 -2.79 0.09 -5.39
N GLU A 77 -2.52 -0.98 -6.12
CA GLU A 77 -3.37 -2.17 -6.15
C GLU A 77 -3.45 -2.86 -4.78
N ILE A 78 -2.33 -2.97 -4.05
CA ILE A 78 -2.34 -3.58 -2.71
C ILE A 78 -3.03 -2.68 -1.67
N LEU A 79 -2.81 -1.37 -1.74
CA LEU A 79 -3.50 -0.42 -0.84
C LEU A 79 -5.01 -0.41 -1.08
N GLY A 80 -5.43 -0.67 -2.32
CA GLY A 80 -6.82 -0.79 -2.71
C GLY A 80 -7.59 0.53 -2.68
N VAL A 81 -8.91 0.39 -2.69
CA VAL A 81 -9.85 1.52 -2.62
C VAL A 81 -10.28 1.79 -1.18
N ALA A 82 -10.22 3.06 -0.79
CA ALA A 82 -10.80 3.54 0.44
C ALA A 82 -12.20 4.12 0.16
N THR A 83 -13.18 3.72 0.98
CA THR A 83 -14.51 4.33 0.93
C THR A 83 -14.43 5.68 1.63
N VAL A 84 -14.62 6.77 0.87
CA VAL A 84 -14.68 8.13 1.42
C VAL A 84 -16.14 8.58 1.41
N ASP A 85 -16.69 8.82 2.60
CA ASP A 85 -18.01 9.44 2.74
C ASP A 85 -17.89 10.93 2.42
N VAL A 86 -18.49 11.35 1.30
CA VAL A 86 -18.53 12.74 0.89
C VAL A 86 -19.88 13.31 1.28
N GLU A 87 -19.92 14.08 2.37
CA GLU A 87 -21.08 14.90 2.71
C GLU A 87 -21.10 16.14 1.81
N SER A 88 -21.95 16.14 0.79
CA SER A 88 -22.18 17.32 -0.05
C SER A 88 -23.33 18.14 0.54
N ARG A 89 -23.00 19.21 1.27
CA ARG A 89 -23.99 20.18 1.77
C ARG A 89 -24.31 21.18 0.66
N LYS A 90 -25.49 21.06 0.05
CA LYS A 90 -25.99 22.07 -0.89
C LYS A 90 -26.87 23.05 -0.12
N ARG A 91 -26.37 24.28 0.10
CA ARG A 91 -27.20 25.40 0.60
C ARG A 91 -27.94 25.99 -0.60
N LYS A 92 -29.26 25.81 -0.66
CA LYS A 92 -30.13 26.54 -1.59
C LYS A 92 -30.54 27.85 -0.92
N GLU A 93 -30.04 28.98 -1.41
CA GLU A 93 -30.59 30.29 -1.04
C GLU A 93 -31.78 30.60 -1.97
N ILE A 94 -33.00 30.51 -1.44
CA ILE A 94 -34.20 30.91 -2.17
C ILE A 94 -34.30 32.44 -2.06
N LYS A 95 -33.88 33.14 -3.12
CA LYS A 95 -33.78 34.62 -3.20
C LYS A 95 -35.11 35.41 -3.16
N GLN A 96 -36.24 34.83 -2.73
CA GLN A 96 -37.54 35.52 -2.85
C GLN A 96 -38.43 35.63 -1.60
N LEU A 97 -38.17 34.94 -0.48
CA LEU A 97 -39.00 35.09 0.73
C LEU A 97 -38.14 35.04 1.99
N GLN A 98 -37.81 36.24 2.50
CA GLN A 98 -36.73 36.51 3.44
C GLN A 98 -36.89 36.02 4.88
N HIS A 99 -37.88 35.22 5.31
CA HIS A 99 -38.09 35.09 6.76
C HIS A 99 -38.43 33.77 7.45
N LEU A 100 -38.74 32.62 6.81
CA LEU A 100 -39.27 31.50 7.62
C LEU A 100 -38.76 30.07 7.38
N PHE A 101 -37.98 29.75 6.35
CA PHE A 101 -37.54 28.35 6.16
C PHE A 101 -36.14 28.20 5.52
N GLU A 102 -35.10 28.02 6.36
CA GLU A 102 -33.82 27.47 5.92
C GLU A 102 -33.91 25.93 5.80
N ARG A 103 -34.17 25.41 4.59
CA ARG A 103 -34.09 23.96 4.35
C ARG A 103 -32.67 23.58 3.93
N THR A 104 -31.90 23.01 4.86
CA THR A 104 -30.58 22.45 4.54
C THR A 104 -30.75 21.03 4.02
N GLU A 105 -30.55 20.82 2.72
CA GLU A 105 -30.48 19.47 2.13
C GLU A 105 -29.04 18.95 2.25
N ILE A 106 -28.83 17.98 3.15
CA ILE A 106 -27.55 17.28 3.29
C ILE A 106 -27.61 16.04 2.39
N ALA A 107 -27.02 16.11 1.20
CA ALA A 107 -26.86 14.96 0.32
C ALA A 107 -25.57 14.23 0.70
N ARG A 108 -25.68 13.04 1.29
CA ARG A 108 -24.53 12.15 1.53
C ARG A 108 -24.32 11.30 0.30
N SER A 109 -23.16 11.41 -0.35
CA SER A 109 -22.77 10.51 -1.43
C SER A 109 -21.49 9.79 -1.05
N THR A 110 -21.53 8.47 -1.00
CA THR A 110 -20.33 7.66 -0.78
C THR A 110 -19.61 7.51 -2.11
N ARG A 111 -18.38 8.04 -2.23
CA ARG A 111 -17.54 7.86 -3.43
C ARG A 111 -16.38 6.93 -3.09
N GLN A 112 -16.20 5.90 -3.89
CA GLN A 112 -15.03 5.04 -3.81
C GLN A 112 -13.84 5.77 -4.48
N ARG A 113 -12.75 5.99 -3.72
CA ARG A 113 -11.51 6.57 -4.23
C ARG A 113 -10.34 5.66 -3.81
N TYR A 114 -9.30 5.57 -4.63
CA TYR A 114 -8.05 4.92 -4.20
C TYR A 114 -7.50 5.60 -2.94
N LEU A 115 -6.99 4.81 -2.00
CA LEU A 115 -6.45 5.34 -0.74
C LEU A 115 -5.31 6.34 -0.99
N LEU A 116 -4.45 6.02 -1.97
CA LEU A 116 -3.46 6.93 -2.53
C LEU A 116 -3.47 6.81 -4.05
N THR A 117 -3.34 7.93 -4.75
CA THR A 117 -3.16 7.96 -6.19
C THR A 117 -1.71 7.66 -6.58
N ASP A 118 -1.46 7.36 -7.85
CA ASP A 118 -0.12 7.06 -8.36
C ASP A 118 0.85 8.24 -8.09
N ASP A 119 0.40 9.48 -8.31
CA ASP A 119 1.15 10.70 -8.01
C ASP A 119 1.43 10.88 -6.51
N GLU A 120 0.48 10.58 -5.64
CA GLU A 120 0.65 10.70 -4.18
C GLU A 120 1.66 9.67 -3.65
N ILE A 121 1.71 8.48 -4.25
CA ILE A 121 2.70 7.43 -3.93
C ILE A 121 4.10 7.84 -4.40
N MET A 122 4.22 8.38 -5.62
CA MET A 122 5.51 8.82 -6.17
C MET A 122 6.08 10.04 -5.44
N ARG A 123 5.20 10.91 -4.93
CA ARG A 123 5.58 12.09 -4.14
C ARG A 123 5.48 11.86 -2.64
N LEU A 124 5.55 10.61 -2.19
CA LEU A 124 5.49 10.31 -0.77
C LEU A 124 6.64 11.03 -0.04
N PRO A 125 6.34 11.85 0.98
CA PRO A 125 7.35 12.56 1.74
C PRO A 125 8.40 11.61 2.33
N GLN A 126 9.67 12.03 2.35
CA GLN A 126 10.76 11.17 2.86
C GLN A 126 10.63 10.83 4.34
N ASP A 127 9.88 11.62 5.12
CA ASP A 127 9.59 11.39 6.54
C ASP A 127 8.46 10.39 6.78
N LYS A 128 7.80 9.91 5.71
CA LYS A 128 6.65 9.00 5.81
C LYS A 128 6.96 7.64 5.21
N ALA A 129 6.29 6.62 5.74
CA ALA A 129 6.30 5.27 5.24
C ALA A 129 4.91 4.66 5.41
N ILE A 130 4.54 3.72 4.55
CA ILE A 130 3.26 3.02 4.65
C ILE A 130 3.55 1.58 5.09
N LEU A 131 2.99 1.21 6.22
CA LEU A 131 3.05 -0.15 6.74
C LEU A 131 1.74 -0.86 6.44
N MET A 132 1.83 -1.99 5.74
CA MET A 132 0.73 -2.90 5.51
C MET A 132 1.01 -4.19 6.28
N MET A 133 0.09 -4.56 7.18
CA MET A 133 0.15 -5.83 7.91
C MET A 133 -1.20 -6.50 7.78
N TYR A 134 -1.25 -7.71 7.23
CA TYR A 134 -2.49 -8.47 7.17
C TYR A 134 -2.90 -8.93 8.59
N PRO A 135 -4.17 -8.82 9.03
CA PRO A 135 -5.37 -8.31 8.32
C PRO A 135 -5.71 -6.84 8.63
N HIS A 136 -4.77 -6.06 9.19
CA HIS A 136 -5.00 -4.69 9.60
C HIS A 136 -5.04 -3.71 8.42
N LYS A 137 -5.71 -2.57 8.64
CA LYS A 137 -5.71 -1.46 7.67
C LYS A 137 -4.29 -0.91 7.49
N PRO A 138 -3.95 -0.35 6.30
CA PRO A 138 -2.68 0.32 6.09
C PRO A 138 -2.46 1.44 7.11
N LEU A 139 -1.25 1.50 7.66
CA LEU A 139 -0.85 2.51 8.64
C LEU A 139 0.18 3.45 8.00
N MET A 140 -0.02 4.75 8.18
CA MET A 140 0.99 5.75 7.84
C MET A 140 1.92 5.91 9.04
N LEU A 141 3.19 5.57 8.84
CA LEU A 141 4.26 5.73 9.80
C LEU A 141 5.05 7.00 9.50
N LYS A 142 5.58 7.63 10.55
CA LYS A 142 6.68 8.58 10.45
C LYS A 142 7.99 7.83 10.69
N LYS A 143 9.01 8.13 9.89
CA LYS A 143 10.35 7.56 10.05
C LYS A 143 11.06 8.09 11.29
#